data_AF-A0A519LF88-F1
#
_entry.id   AF-A0A519LF88-F1
#
_cell.length_a   1.000
_cell.length_b   1.000
_cell.length_c   1.000
_cell.angle_alpha   90.00
_cell.angle_beta   90.00
_cell.angle_gamma   90.00
#
_symmetry.space_group_name_H-M   'P 1'
#
loop_
_entity.id
_entity.type
_entity.pdbx_description
1 polymer ?
#
loop_
_entity_poly.entity_id
_entity_poly.type
_entity_poly.pdbx_seq_one_letter_code
_entity_poly.pdbx_strand_id
1 'polypeptide(L)' 'VVERLSREVQSALAQPDVKKRLLELNLQAQGSTPAQAAEHLAADVRRWGDVITRAKIARQ' A
#
# COMPACT_ATOMS: atom_id res chain seq x y z
N VAL A 1 -4.88 -18.82 -1.96
CA VAL A 1 -3.64 -18.24 -2.56
C VAL A 1 -3.30 -16.87 -1.96
N VAL A 2 -4.23 -15.90 -2.00
CA VAL A 2 -4.03 -14.53 -1.45
C VAL A 2 -3.51 -14.51 -0.01
N GLU A 3 -4.16 -15.27 0.87
CA GLU A 3 -3.76 -15.40 2.27
C GLU A 3 -2.32 -15.88 2.46
N ARG A 4 -1.89 -16.86 1.65
CA ARG A 4 -0.52 -17.38 1.69
C ARG A 4 0.46 -16.30 1.23
N LEU A 5 0.17 -15.63 0.12
CA LEU A 5 1.02 -14.55 -0.39
C LEU A 5 1.16 -13.42 0.62
N SER A 6 0.06 -12.99 1.24
CA SER A 6 0.10 -11.93 2.26
C SER A 6 0.99 -12.32 3.45
N ARG A 7 0.90 -13.57 3.92
CA ARG A 7 1.79 -14.09 4.97
C ARG A 7 3.26 -14.06 4.57
N GLU A 8 3.60 -14.52 3.37
CA GLU A 8 5.00 -14.51 2.90
C GLU A 8 5.54 -13.08 2.75
N VAL A 9 4.72 -12.15 2.24
CA VAL A 9 5.09 -10.73 2.13
C VAL A 9 5.32 -10.12 3.52
N GLN A 10 4.43 -10.38 4.48
CA GLN A 10 4.61 -9.93 5.87
C GLN A 10 5.87 -10.51 6.50
N SER A 11 6.16 -11.79 6.26
CA SER A 11 7.38 -12.46 6.71
C SER A 11 8.64 -11.80 6.15
N ALA A 12 8.67 -11.53 4.84
CA ALA A 12 9.77 -10.83 4.20
C ALA A 12 9.95 -9.41 4.76
N LEU A 13 8.86 -8.66 4.93
CA LEU A 13 8.90 -7.32 5.50
C LEU A 13 9.29 -7.30 6.99
N ALA A 14 9.18 -8.41 7.71
CA ALA A 14 9.65 -8.50 9.09
C ALA A 14 11.19 -8.60 9.19
N GLN A 15 11.86 -8.98 8.10
CA GLN A 15 13.31 -9.15 8.07
C GLN A 15 14.03 -7.78 8.09
N PRO A 16 14.97 -7.54 9.04
CA PRO A 16 15.62 -6.24 9.18
C PRO A 16 16.42 -5.79 7.96
N ASP A 17 17.07 -6.72 7.26
CA ASP A 17 17.83 -6.47 6.03
C ASP A 17 16.92 -6.05 4.87
N VAL A 18 15.74 -6.67 4.74
CA VAL A 18 14.71 -6.26 3.77
C VAL A 18 14.23 -4.86 4.06
N LYS A 19 13.89 -4.54 5.32
CA LYS A 19 13.50 -3.18 5.73
C LYS A 19 14.60 -2.16 5.43
N LYS A 20 15.84 -2.49 5.76
CA LYS A 20 17.00 -1.62 5.52
C LYS A 20 17.15 -1.31 4.03
N ARG A 21 17.08 -2.32 3.18
CA ARG A 21 17.23 -2.16 1.73
C ARG A 21 16.09 -1.35 1.11
N LEU A 22 14.87 -1.50 1.61
CA LEU A 22 13.73 -0.67 1.19
C LEU A 22 13.93 0.79 1.63
N LEU A 23 14.41 1.03 2.85
CA LEU A 23 14.73 2.37 3.34
C LEU A 23 15.85 3.04 2.54
N GLU A 24 16.87 2.30 2.11
CA GLU A 24 17.93 2.79 1.21
C GLU A 24 17.37 3.25 -0.16
N LEU A 25 16.22 2.72 -0.56
CA LEU A 25 15.47 3.15 -1.75
C LEU A 25 14.44 4.24 -1.44
N ASN A 26 14.48 4.83 -0.24
CA ASN A 26 13.52 5.82 0.26
C ASN A 26 12.08 5.28 0.44
N LEU A 27 11.92 3.96 0.57
CA LEU A 27 10.64 3.32 0.83
C LEU A 27 10.48 2.99 2.31
N GLN A 28 9.34 3.38 2.87
CA GLN A 28 8.94 2.95 4.21
C GLN A 28 8.07 1.69 4.08
N ALA A 29 8.63 0.55 4.48
CA ALA A 29 7.92 -0.71 4.42
C ALA A 29 6.86 -0.81 5.51
N GLN A 30 5.61 -1.00 5.12
CA GLN A 30 4.49 -1.26 6.03
C GLN A 30 3.80 -2.57 5.63
N GLY A 31 3.79 -3.53 6.55
CA GLY A 31 2.99 -4.76 6.39
C GLY A 31 1.51 -4.49 6.67
N SER A 32 0.65 -5.26 6.03
CA SER A 32 -0.81 -5.21 6.25
C SER A 32 -1.45 -6.58 6.00
N THR A 33 -2.65 -6.77 6.55
CA THR A 33 -3.53 -7.88 6.15
C THR A 33 -4.23 -7.56 4.81
N PRO A 34 -4.76 -8.56 4.10
CA PRO A 34 -5.52 -8.32 2.87
C PRO A 34 -6.72 -7.38 3.08
N ALA A 35 -7.41 -7.51 4.22
CA ALA A 35 -8.53 -6.64 4.57
C ALA A 35 -8.08 -5.18 4.78
N GLN A 36 -6.98 -4.97 5.50
CA GLN A 36 -6.41 -3.63 5.71
C GLN A 36 -5.94 -3.01 4.39
N ALA A 37 -5.32 -3.80 3.50
CA ALA A 37 -4.91 -3.33 2.19
C ALA A 37 -6.11 -2.91 1.32
N ALA A 38 -7.19 -3.70 1.34
CA ALA A 38 -8.42 -3.38 0.62
C ALA A 38 -9.08 -2.11 1.16
N GLU A 39 -9.12 -1.95 2.49
CA GLU A 39 -9.66 -0.75 3.14
C GLU A 39 -8.84 0.50 2.79
N HIS A 40 -7.51 0.41 2.84
CA HIS A 40 -6.61 1.50 2.46
C HIS A 40 -6.86 1.94 1.00
N LEU A 41 -6.92 0.98 0.07
CA LEU A 41 -7.20 1.28 -1.33
C LEU A 41 -8.57 1.94 -1.51
N ALA A 42 -9.60 1.46 -0.82
CA ALA A 42 -10.94 2.05 -0.88
C ALA A 42 -10.98 3.47 -0.29
N ALA A 43 -10.18 3.75 0.75
CA ALA A 43 -10.03 5.10 1.29
C ALA A 43 -9.33 6.04 0.31
N ASP A 44 -8.24 5.58 -0.31
CA ASP A 44 -7.49 6.34 -1.31
C ASP A 44 -8.32 6.65 -2.56
N VAL A 45 -9.04 5.65 -3.09
CA VAL A 45 -9.93 5.84 -4.24
C VAL A 45 -10.94 6.94 -3.97
N ARG A 46 -11.58 6.94 -2.79
CA ARG A 46 -12.53 7.99 -2.40
C ARG A 46 -11.84 9.35 -2.27
N ARG A 47 -10.76 9.42 -1.49
CA ARG A 47 -10.03 10.67 -1.23
C ARG A 47 -9.56 11.32 -2.53
N TRP A 48 -8.92 10.56 -3.41
CA TRP A 48 -8.38 11.09 -4.66
C TRP A 48 -9.48 11.37 -5.68
N GLY A 49 -10.57 10.59 -5.68
CA GLY A 49 -11.78 10.91 -6.44
C GLY A 49 -12.33 12.29 -6.09
N ASP A 50 -12.43 12.62 -4.79
CA ASP A 50 -12.89 13.92 -4.33
C ASP A 50 -11.93 15.05 -4.73
N VAL A 51 -10.61 14.82 -4.61
CA VAL A 51 -9.59 15.79 -5.04
C VAL A 51 -9.71 16.08 -6.54
N ILE A 52 -9.83 15.06 -7.38
CA ILE A 52 -9.98 15.21 -8.84
C ILE A 52 -11.20 16.04 -9.18
N THR A 53 -12.35 15.73 -8.56
CA THR A 53 -13.60 16.47 -8.77
C THR A 53 -13.45 17.93 -8.37
N ARG A 54 -12.88 18.22 -7.19
CA ARG A 54 -12.69 19.59 -6.68
C ARG A 54 -11.71 20.40 -7.53
N ALA A 55 -10.63 19.75 -7.99
CA ALA A 55 -9.60 20.38 -8.81
C ALA A 55 -10.01 20.53 -10.29
N LYS A 56 -11.19 20.00 -10.69
CA LYS A 56 -11.69 20.02 -12.07
C LYS A 56 -10.69 19.43 -13.09
N ILE A 57 -9.98 18.39 -12.68
CA ILE A 57 -9.01 17.72 -13.55
C ILE A 57 -9.80 16.88 -14.57
N ALA A 58 -9.53 17.11 -15.86
CA ALA A 58 -10.15 16.34 -16.94
C ALA A 58 -9.69 14.88 -16.87
N ARG A 59 -10.65 13.95 -16.90
CA ARG A 59 -10.37 12.51 -17.01
C ARG A 59 -10.10 12.19 -18.49
N GLN A 60 -9.04 11.44 -18.75
CA GLN A 60 -8.67 10.92 -20.08
C GLN A 60 -9.39 9.59 -20.33
#